data_AF-A0A6B2L4L4-F1
#
_entry.id   AF-A0A6B2L4L4-F1
#
_cell.length_a   1.000
_cell.length_b   1.000
_cell.length_c   1.000
_cell.angle_alpha   90.00
_cell.angle_beta   90.00
_cell.angle_gamma   90.00
#
_symmetry.space_group_name_H-M   'P 1'
#
loop_
_entity.id
_entity.type
_entity.pdbx_description
1 polymer ?
#
loop_
_entity_poly.entity_id
_entity_poly.type
_entity_poly.pdbx_seq_one_letter_code
_entity_poly.pdbx_strand_id
1 'polypeptide(L)'
;MYPSIKTDDDILSEIIFIVDRSGSMSGSKLNQAKNALQLFLRSLPQNSLFNIVSFGSHFNTLFPKSTKLTEETLSQATHYVTKMEANMAGTNILDPIKSVLNQFKQMKEQDPDTYQQYPKQVFCLTDGEVENTQEVLKFVKNNIDEARIFTFGIGAEASKTLVRGIAKYGRGKEEFVVSGERIEPKVMRQLKRALMPILKNISVDWNGLSHPKYSDLPIHLPPVFDGERLLVYGFLSGLKTFTDQKVTVSGTTGQQVHKWEIPITKQELIEGSLVHRLTSRNYIQNLELHDAKANKDKIVELGIEWGLVTKYTSYVAIEEREAATTSHLQKINVQKEIKQSIYRYSGRSSEGNRFLASADLDGDLYSRQLGVYGSSSLARNEIDHVLLDGNEDRLQSSLFSGGDAYESLKEGGLQEERLLKGSEKKGKKKEKK
;
A
#
# COMPACT_ATOMS: atom_id res chain seq x y z
N MET A 1 20.63 8.94 1.02
CA MET A 1 20.41 9.91 -0.08
C MET A 1 19.15 9.50 -0.82
N TYR A 2 18.14 10.36 -0.97
CA TYR A 2 16.98 10.06 -1.80
C TYR A 2 17.21 10.69 -3.17
N PRO A 3 17.17 9.91 -4.26
CA PRO A 3 17.30 10.48 -5.59
C PRO A 3 16.12 11.43 -5.85
N SER A 4 16.41 12.69 -6.18
CA SER A 4 15.40 13.63 -6.65
C SER A 4 15.31 13.56 -8.17
N ILE A 5 14.09 13.42 -8.67
CA ILE A 5 13.78 13.46 -10.10
C ILE A 5 13.01 14.76 -10.32
N LYS A 6 13.51 15.61 -11.22
CA LYS A 6 12.71 16.73 -11.72
C LYS A 6 11.81 16.20 -12.83
N THR A 7 10.52 16.51 -12.75
CA THR A 7 9.52 16.08 -13.71
C THR A 7 8.81 17.33 -14.19
N ASP A 8 9.16 17.80 -15.38
CA ASP A 8 8.65 19.06 -15.96
C ASP A 8 7.47 18.84 -16.94
N ASP A 9 7.00 17.59 -17.09
CA ASP A 9 6.00 17.24 -18.11
C ASP A 9 4.57 17.22 -17.57
N ASP A 10 3.65 17.86 -18.30
CA ASP A 10 2.22 17.55 -18.23
C ASP A 10 2.01 16.10 -18.67
N ILE A 11 1.69 15.24 -17.70
CA ILE A 11 1.60 13.78 -17.94
C ILE A 11 0.31 13.46 -18.68
N LEU A 12 0.44 13.25 -19.98
CA LEU A 12 -0.63 12.69 -20.80
C LEU A 12 -0.88 11.25 -20.36
N SER A 13 -2.08 10.97 -19.88
CA SER A 13 -2.48 9.63 -19.41
C SER A 13 -3.61 9.08 -20.27
N GLU A 14 -3.83 7.76 -20.18
CA GLU A 14 -5.04 7.13 -20.67
C GLU A 14 -5.96 6.86 -19.48
N ILE A 15 -7.11 7.53 -19.44
CA ILE A 15 -8.04 7.52 -18.32
C ILE A 15 -9.35 6.83 -18.70
N ILE A 16 -9.64 5.70 -18.07
CA ILE A 16 -10.90 4.97 -18.28
C ILE A 16 -11.78 5.08 -17.04
N PHE A 17 -13.01 5.59 -17.21
CA PHE A 17 -14.02 5.64 -16.15
C PHE A 17 -14.92 4.41 -16.24
N ILE A 18 -14.90 3.54 -15.24
CA ILE A 18 -15.84 2.42 -15.10
C ILE A 18 -16.95 2.87 -14.15
N VAL A 19 -18.17 3.01 -14.64
CA VAL A 19 -19.28 3.65 -13.93
C VAL A 19 -20.45 2.69 -13.76
N ASP A 20 -20.82 2.49 -12.51
CA ASP A 20 -21.96 1.67 -12.13
C ASP A 20 -23.28 2.39 -12.44
N ARG A 21 -24.15 1.71 -13.17
CA ARG A 21 -25.51 2.12 -13.54
C ARG A 21 -26.53 1.05 -13.20
N SER A 22 -26.20 0.19 -12.25
CA SER A 22 -27.12 -0.78 -11.65
C SER A 22 -28.31 -0.10 -10.98
N GLY A 23 -29.37 -0.85 -10.69
CA GLY A 23 -30.58 -0.32 -10.05
C GLY A 23 -30.32 0.30 -8.66
N SER A 24 -29.33 -0.23 -7.91
CA SER A 24 -28.94 0.26 -6.58
C SER A 24 -28.37 1.67 -6.62
N MET A 25 -27.82 2.10 -7.77
CA MET A 25 -27.29 3.44 -8.02
C MET A 25 -28.39 4.50 -8.24
N SER A 26 -29.68 4.14 -8.25
CA SER A 26 -30.76 5.08 -8.49
C SER A 26 -30.78 6.29 -7.52
N GLY A 27 -31.37 7.40 -7.98
CA GLY A 27 -31.49 8.62 -7.18
C GLY A 27 -30.17 9.35 -6.94
N SER A 28 -29.87 9.66 -5.68
CA SER A 28 -28.73 10.52 -5.32
C SER A 28 -27.36 9.90 -5.62
N LYS A 29 -27.22 8.57 -5.56
CA LYS A 29 -25.95 7.88 -5.83
C LYS A 29 -25.48 8.11 -7.26
N LEU A 30 -26.36 7.89 -8.25
CA LEU A 30 -26.04 8.17 -9.66
C LEU A 30 -25.79 9.66 -9.92
N ASN A 31 -26.54 10.55 -9.26
CA ASN A 31 -26.27 11.99 -9.38
C ASN A 31 -24.88 12.36 -8.87
N GLN A 32 -24.43 11.77 -7.75
CA GLN A 32 -23.06 11.93 -7.26
C GLN A 32 -22.04 11.38 -8.27
N ALA A 33 -22.27 10.18 -8.83
CA ALA A 33 -21.40 9.60 -9.85
C ALA A 33 -21.29 10.51 -11.09
N LYS A 34 -22.41 11.06 -11.58
CA LYS A 34 -22.48 12.00 -12.71
C LYS A 34 -21.69 13.28 -12.41
N ASN A 35 -21.86 13.85 -11.21
CA ASN A 35 -21.12 15.04 -10.79
C ASN A 35 -19.61 14.77 -10.73
N ALA A 36 -19.18 13.63 -10.17
CA ALA A 36 -17.77 13.24 -10.19
C ALA A 36 -17.23 13.11 -11.62
N LEU A 37 -17.95 12.42 -12.50
CA LEU A 37 -17.53 12.25 -13.89
C LEU A 37 -17.39 13.58 -14.62
N GLN A 38 -18.35 14.49 -14.45
CA GLN A 38 -18.26 15.82 -15.05
C GLN A 38 -17.05 16.62 -14.55
N LEU A 39 -16.73 16.52 -13.26
CA LEU A 39 -15.55 17.16 -12.69
C LEU A 39 -14.26 16.57 -13.24
N PHE A 40 -14.19 15.24 -13.33
CA PHE A 40 -13.07 14.55 -13.95
C PHE A 40 -12.86 15.03 -15.39
N LEU A 41 -13.89 14.93 -16.25
CA LEU A 41 -13.81 15.29 -17.66
C LEU A 41 -13.33 16.73 -17.89
N ARG A 42 -13.74 17.68 -17.04
CA ARG A 42 -13.31 19.08 -17.12
C ARG A 42 -11.90 19.35 -16.58
N SER A 43 -11.37 18.42 -15.79
CA SER A 43 -10.08 18.57 -15.10
C SER A 43 -8.97 17.70 -15.70
N LEU A 44 -9.29 16.86 -16.68
CA LEU A 44 -8.30 16.06 -17.40
C LEU A 44 -7.37 16.96 -18.24
N PRO A 45 -6.06 16.64 -18.32
CA PRO A 45 -5.15 17.37 -19.20
C PRO A 45 -5.56 17.22 -20.67
N GLN A 46 -5.46 18.31 -21.43
CA GLN A 46 -5.72 18.30 -22.88
C GLN A 46 -4.83 17.26 -23.58
N ASN A 47 -5.33 16.63 -24.64
CA ASN A 47 -4.66 15.55 -25.38
C ASN A 47 -4.48 14.21 -24.62
N SER A 48 -4.91 14.09 -23.36
CA SER A 48 -5.03 12.80 -22.69
C SER A 48 -6.01 11.88 -23.44
N LEU A 49 -5.78 10.57 -23.39
CA LEU A 49 -6.74 9.60 -23.90
C LEU A 49 -7.79 9.33 -22.83
N PHE A 50 -9.05 9.18 -23.20
CA PHE A 50 -10.09 8.80 -22.25
C PHE A 50 -11.19 7.95 -22.85
N ASN A 51 -11.90 7.22 -21.98
CA ASN A 51 -13.13 6.51 -22.32
C ASN A 51 -14.04 6.36 -21.09
N ILE A 52 -15.33 6.13 -21.32
CA ILE A 52 -16.32 5.85 -20.28
C ILE A 52 -16.92 4.46 -20.55
N VAL A 53 -16.86 3.59 -19.56
CA VAL A 53 -17.43 2.24 -19.56
C VAL A 53 -18.55 2.23 -18.53
N SER A 54 -19.79 2.22 -19.01
CA SER A 54 -20.97 2.04 -18.17
C SER A 54 -21.21 0.55 -17.92
N PHE A 55 -21.56 0.15 -16.70
CA PHE A 55 -21.89 -1.24 -16.41
C PHE A 55 -23.09 -1.42 -15.48
N GLY A 56 -23.71 -2.59 -15.60
CA GLY A 56 -24.70 -3.17 -14.71
C GLY A 56 -24.65 -4.69 -14.89
N SER A 57 -25.73 -5.34 -15.33
CA SER A 57 -25.72 -6.75 -15.78
C SER A 57 -24.85 -6.97 -17.02
N HIS A 58 -24.75 -5.95 -17.87
CA HIS A 58 -23.89 -5.89 -19.06
C HIS A 58 -23.06 -4.60 -19.00
N PHE A 59 -22.09 -4.43 -19.91
CA PHE A 59 -21.32 -3.19 -19.99
C PHE A 59 -21.29 -2.63 -21.41
N ASN A 60 -21.20 -1.31 -21.51
CA ASN A 60 -21.14 -0.57 -22.76
C ASN A 60 -20.05 0.50 -22.65
N THR A 61 -19.31 0.72 -23.74
CA THR A 61 -18.32 1.78 -23.82
C THR A 61 -18.90 2.98 -24.58
N LEU A 62 -18.50 4.20 -24.20
CA LEU A 62 -18.86 5.42 -24.94
C LEU A 62 -18.17 5.42 -26.31
N PHE A 63 -16.88 5.10 -26.32
CA PHE A 63 -16.09 4.95 -27.54
C PHE A 63 -15.62 3.50 -27.71
N PRO A 64 -15.49 3.00 -28.95
CA PRO A 64 -14.92 1.66 -29.20
C PRO A 64 -13.47 1.52 -28.70
N LYS A 65 -12.68 2.60 -28.76
CA LYS A 65 -11.32 2.72 -28.24
C LYS A 65 -11.18 4.08 -27.56
N SER A 66 -10.28 4.20 -26.58
CA SER A 66 -9.98 5.48 -25.93
C SER A 66 -9.62 6.56 -26.96
N THR A 67 -10.21 7.74 -26.82
CA THR A 67 -10.04 8.87 -27.75
C THR A 67 -9.34 10.03 -27.06
N LYS A 68 -8.63 10.86 -27.82
CA LYS A 68 -8.02 12.09 -27.28
C LYS A 68 -9.10 13.05 -26.77
N LEU A 69 -8.83 13.70 -25.65
CA LEU A 69 -9.66 14.75 -25.10
C LEU A 69 -9.57 16.02 -25.96
N THR A 70 -10.65 16.27 -26.69
CA THR A 70 -10.90 17.46 -27.53
C THR A 70 -12.22 18.09 -27.11
N GLU A 71 -12.50 19.32 -27.55
CA GLU A 71 -13.79 19.96 -27.24
C GLU A 71 -14.99 19.15 -27.74
N GLU A 72 -14.87 18.54 -28.93
CA GLU A 72 -15.91 17.69 -29.50
C GLU A 72 -16.16 16.43 -28.67
N THR A 73 -15.10 15.68 -28.35
CA THR A 73 -15.21 14.44 -27.56
C THR A 73 -15.65 14.72 -26.12
N LEU A 74 -15.21 15.85 -25.54
CA LEU A 74 -15.66 16.32 -24.23
C LEU A 74 -17.16 16.65 -24.24
N SER A 75 -17.67 17.29 -25.30
CA SER A 75 -19.10 17.58 -25.46
C SER A 75 -19.91 16.29 -25.58
N GLN A 76 -19.47 15.34 -26.40
CA GLN A 76 -20.09 14.01 -26.54
C GLN A 76 -20.14 13.26 -25.19
N ALA A 77 -19.03 13.25 -24.46
CA ALA A 77 -18.93 12.62 -23.14
C ALA A 77 -19.82 13.31 -22.10
N THR A 78 -19.85 14.64 -22.08
CA THR A 78 -20.71 15.41 -21.16
C THR A 78 -22.19 15.15 -21.41
N HIS A 79 -22.59 15.08 -22.68
CA HIS A 79 -23.95 14.72 -23.07
C HIS A 79 -24.31 13.30 -22.65
N TYR A 80 -23.40 12.34 -22.89
CA TYR A 80 -23.57 10.94 -22.47
C TYR A 80 -23.76 10.82 -20.96
N VAL A 81 -22.91 11.48 -20.16
CA VAL A 81 -23.01 11.50 -18.69
C VAL A 81 -24.33 12.11 -18.24
N THR A 82 -24.75 13.23 -18.85
CA THR A 82 -25.99 13.92 -18.48
C THR A 82 -27.23 13.03 -18.69
N LYS A 83 -27.21 12.16 -19.71
CA LYS A 83 -28.27 11.19 -20.01
C LYS A 83 -28.15 9.85 -19.27
N MET A 84 -27.15 9.66 -18.41
CA MET A 84 -27.04 8.43 -17.64
C MET A 84 -28.23 8.25 -16.69
N GLU A 85 -28.77 7.04 -16.70
CA GLU A 85 -29.84 6.53 -15.83
C GLU A 85 -29.43 5.17 -15.25
N ALA A 86 -29.99 4.83 -14.08
CA ALA A 86 -29.75 3.58 -13.36
C ALA A 86 -30.59 2.43 -13.95
N ASN A 87 -30.39 2.15 -15.23
CA ASN A 87 -31.23 1.26 -16.04
C ASN A 87 -30.48 0.03 -16.58
N MET A 88 -29.30 -0.29 -16.02
CA MET A 88 -28.50 -1.44 -16.46
C MET A 88 -28.68 -2.69 -15.59
N ALA A 89 -29.71 -2.73 -14.75
CA ALA A 89 -30.10 -3.85 -13.88
C ALA A 89 -29.05 -4.21 -12.81
N GLY A 90 -28.55 -5.45 -12.76
CA GLY A 90 -27.66 -5.95 -11.69
C GLY A 90 -26.26 -5.35 -11.74
N THR A 91 -25.29 -6.00 -11.07
CA THR A 91 -23.95 -5.43 -10.87
C THR A 91 -22.85 -6.44 -11.20
N ASN A 92 -22.37 -6.42 -12.44
CA ASN A 92 -21.25 -7.25 -12.91
C ASN A 92 -20.04 -6.37 -13.24
N ILE A 93 -19.27 -6.04 -12.20
CA ILE A 93 -18.07 -5.21 -12.32
C ILE A 93 -16.86 -5.97 -12.91
N LEU A 94 -16.90 -7.31 -12.90
CA LEU A 94 -15.78 -8.13 -13.31
C LEU A 94 -15.51 -8.03 -14.81
N ASP A 95 -16.56 -8.07 -15.61
CA ASP A 95 -16.45 -8.05 -17.08
C ASP A 95 -15.91 -6.72 -17.64
N PRO A 96 -16.35 -5.52 -17.20
CA PRO A 96 -15.73 -4.27 -17.66
C PRO A 96 -14.25 -4.17 -17.22
N ILE A 97 -13.90 -4.63 -16.01
CA ILE A 97 -12.48 -4.66 -15.58
C ILE A 97 -11.66 -5.62 -16.46
N LYS A 98 -12.17 -6.83 -16.73
CA LYS A 98 -11.54 -7.79 -17.65
C LYS A 98 -11.32 -7.19 -19.02
N SER A 99 -12.35 -6.54 -19.57
CA SER A 99 -12.30 -5.92 -20.90
C SER A 99 -11.21 -4.84 -20.94
N VAL A 100 -11.21 -3.92 -19.99
CA VAL A 100 -10.24 -2.81 -19.92
C VAL A 100 -8.80 -3.31 -19.77
N LEU A 101 -8.53 -4.22 -18.84
CA LEU A 101 -7.17 -4.74 -18.64
C LEU A 101 -6.68 -5.55 -19.85
N ASN A 102 -7.56 -6.27 -20.54
CA ASN A 102 -7.20 -6.97 -21.77
C ASN A 102 -6.93 -6.00 -22.93
N GLN A 103 -7.70 -4.90 -23.04
CA GLN A 103 -7.42 -3.85 -24.03
C GLN A 103 -6.04 -3.23 -23.82
N PHE A 104 -5.63 -3.00 -22.57
CA PHE A 104 -4.28 -2.52 -22.27
C PHE A 104 -3.19 -3.51 -22.70
N LYS A 105 -3.38 -4.81 -22.44
CA LYS A 105 -2.44 -5.85 -22.91
C LYS A 105 -2.35 -5.89 -24.44
N GLN A 106 -3.48 -5.85 -25.13
CA GLN A 106 -3.52 -5.81 -26.60
C GLN A 106 -2.82 -4.56 -27.14
N MET A 107 -3.04 -3.39 -26.52
CA MET A 107 -2.35 -2.16 -26.90
C MET A 107 -0.84 -2.26 -26.70
N LYS A 108 -0.39 -2.88 -25.60
CA LYS A 108 1.03 -3.11 -25.32
C LYS A 108 1.70 -3.95 -26.41
N GLU A 109 0.97 -4.90 -27.00
CA GLU A 109 1.47 -5.76 -28.09
C GLU A 109 1.39 -5.08 -29.47
N GLN A 110 0.30 -4.36 -29.74
CA GLN A 110 0.02 -3.78 -31.07
C GLN A 110 0.67 -2.42 -31.31
N ASP A 111 0.76 -1.58 -30.26
CA ASP A 111 1.28 -0.22 -30.32
C ASP A 111 2.03 0.13 -29.01
N PRO A 112 3.24 -0.43 -28.83
CA PRO A 112 4.03 -0.26 -27.61
C PRO A 112 4.39 1.20 -27.33
N ASP A 113 4.60 2.02 -28.37
CA ASP A 113 4.99 3.41 -28.23
C ASP A 113 3.86 4.24 -27.59
N THR A 114 2.64 4.11 -28.12
CA THR A 114 1.46 4.75 -27.50
C THR A 114 1.18 4.15 -26.13
N TYR A 115 1.36 2.84 -25.94
CA TYR A 115 1.19 2.21 -24.63
C TYR A 115 2.11 2.86 -23.57
N GLN A 116 3.37 3.08 -23.91
CA GLN A 116 4.36 3.69 -23.01
C GLN A 116 4.11 5.18 -22.79
N GLN A 117 3.71 5.91 -23.83
CA GLN A 117 3.44 7.34 -23.79
C GLN A 117 2.31 7.70 -22.82
N TYR A 118 1.26 6.89 -22.72
CA TYR A 118 0.08 7.19 -21.89
C TYR A 118 -0.04 6.21 -20.71
N PRO A 119 0.36 6.58 -19.48
CA PRO A 119 0.12 5.75 -18.29
C PRO A 119 -1.38 5.40 -18.12
N LYS A 120 -1.67 4.15 -17.75
CA LYS A 120 -3.03 3.62 -17.71
C LYS A 120 -3.68 3.85 -16.35
N GLN A 121 -4.70 4.70 -16.31
CA GLN A 121 -5.45 5.08 -15.10
C GLN A 121 -6.91 4.67 -15.25
N VAL A 122 -7.44 3.94 -14.28
CA VAL A 122 -8.84 3.52 -14.24
C VAL A 122 -9.50 4.12 -13.01
N PHE A 123 -10.64 4.76 -13.18
CA PHE A 123 -11.49 5.22 -12.07
C PHE A 123 -12.77 4.40 -12.05
N CYS A 124 -12.97 3.63 -10.99
CA CYS A 124 -14.16 2.83 -10.80
C CYS A 124 -15.10 3.50 -9.79
N LEU A 125 -16.32 3.83 -10.23
CA LEU A 125 -17.36 4.46 -9.41
C LEU A 125 -18.49 3.44 -9.22
N THR A 126 -18.74 3.01 -7.99
CA THR A 126 -19.72 1.96 -7.68
C THR A 126 -20.21 2.09 -6.23
N ASP A 127 -21.41 1.61 -5.96
CA ASP A 127 -21.90 1.38 -4.59
C ASP A 127 -21.61 -0.06 -4.10
N GLY A 128 -20.88 -0.85 -4.88
CA GLY A 128 -20.22 -2.06 -4.43
C GLY A 128 -21.13 -3.24 -4.07
N GLU A 129 -22.40 -3.23 -4.48
CA GLU A 129 -23.31 -4.38 -4.35
C GLU A 129 -22.95 -5.49 -5.34
N VAL A 130 -21.86 -6.23 -5.06
CA VAL A 130 -21.32 -7.28 -5.93
C VAL A 130 -21.18 -8.60 -5.18
N GLU A 131 -21.80 -9.66 -5.70
CA GLU A 131 -21.79 -11.00 -5.09
C GLU A 131 -20.41 -11.69 -5.19
N ASN A 132 -19.68 -11.51 -6.30
CA ASN A 132 -18.41 -12.20 -6.59
C ASN A 132 -17.15 -11.40 -6.22
N THR A 133 -17.17 -10.70 -5.07
CA THR A 133 -16.06 -9.84 -4.62
C THR A 133 -14.68 -10.55 -4.69
N GLN A 134 -14.55 -11.77 -4.19
CA GLN A 134 -13.26 -12.48 -4.17
C GLN A 134 -12.71 -12.78 -5.57
N GLU A 135 -13.60 -13.08 -6.52
CA GLU A 135 -13.22 -13.34 -7.90
C GLU A 135 -12.66 -12.06 -8.55
N VAL A 136 -13.34 -10.93 -8.35
CA VAL A 136 -12.91 -9.60 -8.83
C VAL A 136 -11.53 -9.26 -8.29
N LEU A 137 -11.34 -9.38 -6.97
CA LEU A 137 -10.08 -9.05 -6.32
C LEU A 137 -8.92 -9.93 -6.83
N LYS A 138 -9.16 -11.23 -6.96
CA LYS A 138 -8.17 -12.18 -7.50
C LYS A 138 -7.84 -11.86 -8.96
N PHE A 139 -8.84 -11.51 -9.76
CA PHE A 139 -8.62 -11.15 -11.16
C PHE A 139 -7.77 -9.88 -11.29
N VAL A 140 -8.12 -8.79 -10.60
CA VAL A 140 -7.37 -7.53 -10.61
C VAL A 140 -5.92 -7.79 -10.18
N LYS A 141 -5.73 -8.47 -9.05
CA LYS A 141 -4.40 -8.80 -8.52
C LYS A 141 -3.49 -9.48 -9.54
N ASN A 142 -4.06 -10.39 -10.34
CA ASN A 142 -3.30 -11.21 -11.29
C ASN A 142 -3.12 -10.54 -12.67
N ASN A 143 -3.84 -9.45 -12.96
CA ASN A 143 -3.91 -8.91 -14.33
C ASN A 143 -3.63 -7.40 -14.45
N ILE A 144 -3.39 -6.69 -13.34
CA ILE A 144 -3.24 -5.23 -13.32
C ILE A 144 -2.06 -4.70 -14.15
N ASP A 145 -0.97 -5.47 -14.27
CA ASP A 145 0.27 -5.09 -14.96
C ASP A 145 0.80 -3.70 -14.54
N GLU A 146 0.86 -2.74 -15.46
CA GLU A 146 1.30 -1.34 -15.23
C GLU A 146 0.15 -0.36 -14.97
N ALA A 147 -1.10 -0.81 -15.05
CA ALA A 147 -2.26 0.06 -14.84
C ALA A 147 -2.49 0.37 -13.35
N ARG A 148 -3.30 1.41 -13.10
CA ARG A 148 -3.81 1.71 -11.77
C ARG A 148 -5.32 1.75 -11.76
N ILE A 149 -5.93 1.31 -10.67
CA ILE A 149 -7.38 1.41 -10.44
C ILE A 149 -7.61 2.20 -9.16
N PHE A 150 -8.21 3.37 -9.30
CA PHE A 150 -8.75 4.17 -8.21
C PHE A 150 -10.23 3.87 -8.07
N THR A 151 -10.73 3.86 -6.84
CA THR A 151 -12.13 3.52 -6.58
C THR A 151 -12.85 4.63 -5.83
N PHE A 152 -14.12 4.80 -6.15
CA PHE A 152 -15.07 5.62 -5.43
C PHE A 152 -16.22 4.73 -4.98
N GLY A 153 -16.29 4.45 -3.68
CA GLY A 153 -17.46 3.85 -3.05
C GLY A 153 -18.52 4.92 -2.84
N ILE A 154 -19.64 4.82 -3.54
CA ILE A 154 -20.72 5.81 -3.48
C ILE A 154 -21.84 5.30 -2.57
N GLY A 155 -22.26 6.13 -1.62
CA GLY A 155 -23.26 5.78 -0.62
C GLY A 155 -22.66 5.13 0.64
N ALA A 156 -23.44 5.15 1.72
CA ALA A 156 -23.03 4.58 3.01
C ALA A 156 -22.92 3.04 2.98
N GLU A 157 -23.67 2.40 2.08
CA GLU A 157 -23.75 0.95 1.90
C GLU A 157 -22.62 0.39 1.03
N ALA A 158 -21.72 1.26 0.53
CA ALA A 158 -20.65 0.84 -0.36
C ALA A 158 -19.77 -0.26 0.26
N SER A 159 -19.62 -1.38 -0.46
CA SER A 159 -18.80 -2.51 -0.02
C SER A 159 -17.34 -2.09 0.19
N LYS A 160 -16.97 -1.85 1.45
CA LYS A 160 -15.60 -1.45 1.82
C LYS A 160 -14.57 -2.49 1.39
N THR A 161 -14.93 -3.77 1.44
CA THR A 161 -14.05 -4.89 1.04
C THR A 161 -13.76 -4.83 -0.45
N LEU A 162 -14.78 -4.66 -1.29
CA LEU A 162 -14.61 -4.56 -2.74
C LEU A 162 -13.84 -3.30 -3.12
N VAL A 163 -14.32 -2.14 -2.67
CA VAL A 163 -13.77 -0.82 -3.04
C VAL A 163 -12.30 -0.69 -2.62
N ARG A 164 -11.96 -1.05 -1.38
CA ARG A 164 -10.57 -1.06 -0.90
C ARG A 164 -9.74 -2.14 -1.57
N GLY A 165 -10.32 -3.32 -1.78
CA GLY A 165 -9.61 -4.44 -2.39
C GLY A 165 -9.19 -4.13 -3.82
N ILE A 166 -10.09 -3.58 -4.64
CA ILE A 166 -9.80 -3.20 -6.03
C ILE A 166 -8.73 -2.11 -6.04
N ALA A 167 -8.86 -1.05 -5.23
CA ALA A 167 -7.84 0.01 -5.17
C ALA A 167 -6.47 -0.53 -4.74
N LYS A 168 -6.44 -1.40 -3.72
CA LYS A 168 -5.22 -2.00 -3.20
C LYS A 168 -4.52 -2.89 -4.22
N TYR A 169 -5.23 -3.84 -4.82
CA TYR A 169 -4.65 -4.73 -5.84
C TYR A 169 -4.40 -3.99 -7.15
N GLY A 170 -5.18 -2.95 -7.42
CA GLY A 170 -5.04 -2.04 -8.54
C GLY A 170 -3.98 -0.95 -8.35
N ARG A 171 -3.15 -0.95 -7.29
CA ARG A 171 -2.11 0.07 -7.05
C ARG A 171 -2.62 1.54 -7.07
N GLY A 172 -3.90 1.73 -6.79
CA GLY A 172 -4.54 3.04 -6.66
C GLY A 172 -4.85 3.35 -5.20
N LYS A 173 -5.84 4.23 -5.01
CA LYS A 173 -6.40 4.57 -3.70
C LYS A 173 -7.92 4.56 -3.79
N GLU A 174 -8.57 4.37 -2.67
CA GLU A 174 -10.01 4.46 -2.52
C GLU A 174 -10.45 5.81 -1.97
N GLU A 175 -11.65 6.23 -2.34
CA GLU A 175 -12.42 7.27 -1.67
C GLU A 175 -13.84 6.75 -1.43
N PHE A 176 -14.48 7.19 -0.35
CA PHE A 176 -15.89 6.93 -0.11
C PHE A 176 -16.64 8.26 -0.15
N VAL A 177 -17.83 8.29 -0.74
CA VAL A 177 -18.68 9.46 -0.83
C VAL A 177 -20.00 9.13 -0.17
N VAL A 178 -20.27 9.75 0.97
CA VAL A 178 -21.55 9.56 1.69
C VAL A 178 -22.54 10.65 1.24
N SER A 179 -23.85 10.41 1.42
CA SER A 179 -24.87 11.43 1.13
C SER A 179 -24.59 12.72 1.93
N GLY A 180 -24.68 13.88 1.26
CA GLY A 180 -24.39 15.18 1.86
C GLY A 180 -22.90 15.57 1.88
N GLU A 181 -21.97 14.66 1.59
CA GLU A 181 -20.56 15.03 1.44
C GLU A 181 -20.25 15.69 0.10
N ARG A 182 -19.28 16.60 0.12
CA ARG A 182 -18.73 17.21 -1.10
C ARG A 182 -17.84 16.21 -1.83
N ILE A 183 -18.19 15.92 -3.08
CA ILE A 183 -17.45 14.97 -3.92
C ILE A 183 -16.22 15.61 -4.58
N GLU A 184 -16.25 16.93 -4.77
CA GLU A 184 -15.22 17.68 -5.51
C GLU A 184 -13.81 17.49 -4.92
N PRO A 185 -13.59 17.64 -3.60
CA PRO A 185 -12.24 17.51 -3.03
C PRO A 185 -11.70 16.07 -3.17
N LYS A 186 -12.58 15.06 -3.15
CA LYS A 186 -12.22 13.65 -3.31
C LYS A 186 -11.80 13.35 -4.75
N VAL A 187 -12.58 13.86 -5.71
CA VAL A 187 -12.27 13.79 -7.15
C VAL A 187 -10.92 14.43 -7.45
N MET A 188 -10.70 15.67 -7.00
CA MET A 188 -9.45 16.39 -7.25
C MET A 188 -8.24 15.69 -6.62
N ARG A 189 -8.39 15.12 -5.43
CA ARG A 189 -7.31 14.36 -4.78
C ARG A 189 -6.95 13.08 -5.54
N GLN A 190 -7.95 12.35 -6.02
CA GLN A 190 -7.72 11.14 -6.81
C GLN A 190 -7.13 11.46 -8.18
N LEU A 191 -7.61 12.52 -8.83
CA LEU A 191 -7.04 13.01 -10.08
C LEU A 191 -5.58 13.43 -9.92
N LYS A 192 -5.25 14.18 -8.86
CA LYS A 192 -3.87 14.54 -8.54
C LYS A 192 -2.99 13.29 -8.40
N ARG A 193 -3.47 12.24 -7.74
CA ARG A 193 -2.74 10.97 -7.60
C ARG A 193 -2.55 10.23 -8.93
N ALA A 194 -3.54 10.27 -9.81
CA ALA A 194 -3.49 9.61 -11.11
C ALA A 194 -2.56 10.30 -12.10
N LEU A 195 -2.49 11.64 -12.02
CA LEU A 195 -1.63 12.49 -12.86
C LEU A 195 -0.27 12.79 -12.23
N MET A 196 0.10 12.08 -11.16
CA MET A 196 1.43 12.22 -10.55
C MET A 196 2.52 11.66 -11.46
N PRO A 197 3.70 12.30 -11.49
CA PRO A 197 4.89 11.73 -12.09
C PRO A 197 5.18 10.32 -11.63
N ILE A 198 5.57 9.49 -12.60
CA ILE A 198 5.77 8.06 -12.43
C ILE A 198 7.19 7.70 -12.92
N LEU A 199 7.94 7.04 -12.03
CA LEU A 199 9.16 6.34 -12.38
C LEU A 199 8.80 4.88 -12.71
N LYS A 200 8.89 4.51 -13.98
CA LYS A 200 8.62 3.15 -14.50
C LYS A 200 9.92 2.36 -14.67
N ASN A 201 9.79 1.09 -15.05
CA ASN A 201 10.89 0.20 -15.47
C ASN A 201 12.05 0.18 -14.46
N ILE A 202 11.71 0.14 -13.18
CA ILE A 202 12.70 0.19 -12.12
C ILE A 202 13.49 -1.11 -12.13
N SER A 203 14.81 -0.99 -12.14
CA SER A 203 15.72 -2.13 -12.08
C SER A 203 16.82 -1.88 -11.05
N VAL A 204 17.31 -2.96 -10.46
CA VAL A 204 18.45 -2.95 -9.55
C VAL A 204 19.50 -3.90 -10.07
N ASP A 205 20.66 -3.35 -10.41
CA ASP A 205 21.86 -4.10 -10.73
C ASP A 205 22.76 -4.12 -9.48
N TRP A 206 22.86 -5.31 -8.89
CA TRP A 206 23.65 -5.57 -7.69
C TRP A 206 25.16 -5.66 -7.97
N ASN A 207 25.61 -5.46 -9.21
CA ASN A 207 27.02 -5.47 -9.63
C ASN A 207 27.77 -6.73 -9.16
N GLY A 208 27.13 -7.90 -9.27
CA GLY A 208 27.71 -9.19 -8.86
C GLY A 208 27.71 -9.47 -7.35
N LEU A 209 27.12 -8.60 -6.54
CA LEU A 209 27.05 -8.77 -5.08
C LEU A 209 25.89 -9.66 -4.62
N SER A 210 24.95 -10.01 -5.51
CA SER A 210 23.82 -10.89 -5.16
C SER A 210 24.31 -12.21 -4.56
N HIS A 211 23.70 -12.62 -3.45
CA HIS A 211 24.04 -13.87 -2.79
C HIS A 211 23.64 -15.07 -3.68
N PRO A 212 24.55 -16.01 -4.01
CA PRO A 212 24.29 -17.10 -4.95
C PRO A 212 23.11 -18.01 -4.59
N LYS A 213 22.83 -18.20 -3.29
CA LYS A 213 21.68 -18.98 -2.82
C LYS A 213 20.31 -18.36 -3.20
N TYR A 214 20.29 -17.04 -3.41
CA TYR A 214 19.05 -16.26 -3.51
C TYR A 214 18.94 -15.52 -4.85
N SER A 215 19.86 -15.75 -5.79
CA SER A 215 19.93 -15.06 -7.08
C SER A 215 18.72 -15.29 -7.98
N ASP A 216 18.08 -16.44 -7.81
CA ASP A 216 16.98 -16.95 -8.63
C ASP A 216 15.61 -16.72 -7.95
N LEU A 217 15.58 -15.90 -6.89
CA LEU A 217 14.33 -15.39 -6.34
C LEU A 217 13.84 -14.20 -7.18
N PRO A 218 12.58 -14.22 -7.65
CA PRO A 218 12.05 -13.15 -8.49
C PRO A 218 11.94 -11.85 -7.70
N ILE A 219 12.43 -10.76 -8.28
CA ILE A 219 12.21 -9.40 -7.78
C ILE A 219 11.31 -8.70 -8.78
N HIS A 220 10.07 -8.41 -8.36
CA HIS A 220 9.17 -7.56 -9.13
C HIS A 220 9.22 -6.14 -8.54
N LEU A 221 9.65 -5.16 -9.34
CA LEU A 221 9.70 -3.76 -8.92
C LEU A 221 8.59 -2.99 -9.63
N PRO A 222 7.57 -2.49 -8.91
CA PRO A 222 6.50 -1.73 -9.51
C PRO A 222 6.99 -0.32 -9.84
N PRO A 223 6.22 0.44 -10.63
CA PRO A 223 6.44 1.87 -10.76
C PRO A 223 6.30 2.60 -9.42
N VAL A 224 6.98 3.74 -9.29
CA VAL A 224 6.94 4.63 -8.12
C VAL A 224 6.36 5.98 -8.52
N PHE A 225 5.44 6.50 -7.72
CA PHE A 225 4.80 7.79 -7.95
C PHE A 225 5.36 8.85 -7.01
N ASP A 226 5.20 10.12 -7.37
CA ASP A 226 5.59 11.22 -6.49
C ASP A 226 4.92 11.12 -5.10
N GLY A 227 5.70 11.37 -4.05
CA GLY A 227 5.30 11.19 -2.65
C GLY A 227 5.23 9.72 -2.17
N GLU A 228 5.53 8.76 -3.04
CA GLU A 228 5.58 7.34 -2.70
C GLU A 228 7.01 6.86 -2.42
N ARG A 229 7.15 5.77 -1.65
CA ARG A 229 8.44 5.14 -1.37
C ARG A 229 8.42 3.68 -1.80
N LEU A 230 9.45 3.27 -2.54
CA LEU A 230 9.77 1.86 -2.80
C LEU A 230 10.90 1.41 -1.89
N LEU A 231 10.72 0.26 -1.25
CA LEU A 231 11.74 -0.43 -0.48
C LEU A 231 12.16 -1.67 -1.26
N VAL A 232 13.44 -1.76 -1.58
CA VAL A 232 14.03 -2.94 -2.24
C VAL A 232 14.94 -3.64 -1.26
N TYR A 233 14.75 -4.96 -1.14
CA TYR A 233 15.54 -5.83 -0.28
C TYR A 233 16.34 -6.80 -1.14
N GLY A 234 17.55 -7.13 -0.70
CA GLY A 234 18.42 -8.07 -1.40
C GLY A 234 19.36 -8.77 -0.41
N PHE A 235 19.67 -10.04 -0.71
CA PHE A 235 20.75 -10.74 -0.03
C PHE A 235 22.04 -10.50 -0.78
N LEU A 236 23.06 -10.01 -0.07
CA LEU A 236 24.36 -9.72 -0.64
C LEU A 236 25.41 -10.71 -0.12
N SER A 237 26.45 -10.95 -0.92
CA SER A 237 27.61 -11.77 -0.58
C SER A 237 28.88 -11.10 -1.09
N GLY A 238 30.05 -11.57 -0.64
CA GLY A 238 31.33 -11.06 -1.14
C GLY A 238 31.67 -9.63 -0.69
N LEU A 239 31.07 -9.13 0.40
CA LEU A 239 31.35 -7.82 1.01
C LEU A 239 32.74 -7.79 1.73
N LYS A 240 33.81 -8.19 1.03
CA LYS A 240 35.17 -8.29 1.61
C LYS A 240 35.87 -6.93 1.72
N THR A 241 35.57 -6.01 0.80
CA THR A 241 36.18 -4.66 0.73
C THR A 241 35.11 -3.63 0.38
N PHE A 242 34.70 -2.82 1.37
CA PHE A 242 33.62 -1.82 1.26
C PHE A 242 33.98 -0.57 0.42
N THR A 243 35.19 -0.47 -0.13
CA THR A 243 35.68 0.75 -0.77
C THR A 243 35.20 0.94 -2.21
N ASP A 244 34.86 -0.13 -2.92
CA ASP A 244 34.51 -0.09 -4.35
C ASP A 244 33.16 -0.75 -4.68
N GLN A 245 32.40 -1.15 -3.66
CA GLN A 245 31.15 -1.87 -3.84
C GLN A 245 29.98 -0.90 -3.93
N LYS A 246 29.27 -0.95 -5.05
CA LYS A 246 28.10 -0.14 -5.34
C LYS A 246 26.95 -1.00 -5.84
N VAL A 247 25.74 -0.52 -5.64
CA VAL A 247 24.52 -1.03 -6.27
C VAL A 247 24.00 0.03 -7.21
N THR A 248 23.62 -0.36 -8.41
CA THR A 248 23.05 0.55 -9.40
C THR A 248 21.53 0.40 -9.39
N VAL A 249 20.81 1.51 -9.22
CA VAL A 249 19.36 1.57 -9.41
C VAL A 249 19.07 2.38 -10.65
N SER A 250 18.18 1.91 -11.51
CA SER A 250 17.71 2.66 -12.67
C SER A 250 16.18 2.68 -12.74
N GLY A 251 15.66 3.64 -13.49
CA GLY A 251 14.24 3.75 -13.82
C GLY A 251 14.02 4.77 -14.93
N THR A 252 12.81 4.85 -15.45
CA THR A 252 12.48 5.70 -16.59
C THR A 252 11.33 6.64 -16.26
N THR A 253 11.48 7.93 -16.57
CA THR A 253 10.40 8.92 -16.53
C THR A 253 10.19 9.44 -17.95
N GLY A 254 9.00 9.24 -18.53
CA GLY A 254 8.79 9.53 -19.95
C GLY A 254 9.78 8.76 -20.83
N GLN A 255 10.62 9.48 -21.58
CA GLN A 255 11.71 8.91 -22.39
C GLN A 255 13.08 8.95 -21.68
N GLN A 256 13.20 9.63 -20.54
CA GLN A 256 14.47 9.81 -19.84
C GLN A 256 14.78 8.62 -18.94
N VAL A 257 15.98 8.06 -19.09
CA VAL A 257 16.50 7.03 -18.18
C VAL A 257 17.30 7.70 -17.07
N HIS A 258 16.93 7.40 -15.82
CA HIS A 258 17.65 7.82 -14.63
C HIS A 258 18.46 6.64 -14.08
N LYS A 259 19.67 6.92 -13.59
CA LYS A 259 20.55 5.94 -12.98
C LYS A 259 21.20 6.55 -11.73
N TRP A 260 21.19 5.79 -10.65
CA TRP A 260 21.77 6.15 -9.37
C TRP A 260 22.72 5.05 -8.91
N GLU A 261 23.92 5.44 -8.52
CA GLU A 261 24.89 4.54 -7.90
C GLU A 261 24.84 4.75 -6.39
N ILE A 262 24.56 3.68 -5.66
CA ILE A 262 24.46 3.65 -4.21
C ILE A 262 25.69 2.93 -3.68
N PRO A 263 26.65 3.64 -3.06
CA PRO A 263 27.81 2.99 -2.46
C PRO A 263 27.39 2.18 -1.23
N ILE A 264 27.98 1.01 -1.04
CA ILE A 264 27.79 0.20 0.18
C ILE A 264 28.91 0.55 1.15
N THR A 265 28.58 1.25 2.22
CA THR A 265 29.58 1.71 3.19
C THR A 265 29.55 0.88 4.48
N LYS A 266 30.70 0.80 5.17
CA LYS A 266 30.81 0.07 6.45
C LYS A 266 29.95 0.73 7.55
N GLN A 267 29.76 2.04 7.48
CA GLN A 267 28.99 2.81 8.47
C GLN A 267 27.50 2.48 8.46
N GLU A 268 26.99 1.96 7.34
CA GLU A 268 25.58 1.57 7.18
C GLU A 268 25.31 0.12 7.58
N LEU A 269 26.34 -0.63 8.01
CA LEU A 269 26.17 -1.98 8.50
C LEU A 269 25.49 -1.99 9.86
N ILE A 270 24.38 -2.70 9.92
CA ILE A 270 23.66 -2.97 11.16
C ILE A 270 23.94 -4.43 11.53
N GLU A 271 24.48 -4.66 12.72
CA GLU A 271 24.67 -6.01 13.23
C GLU A 271 23.33 -6.70 13.53
N GLY A 272 23.25 -8.00 13.21
CA GLY A 272 22.09 -8.84 13.49
C GLY A 272 21.33 -9.31 12.25
N SER A 273 20.18 -9.94 12.49
CA SER A 273 19.39 -10.64 11.45
C SER A 273 18.11 -9.90 11.06
N LEU A 274 17.84 -8.70 11.60
CA LEU A 274 16.58 -7.99 11.37
C LEU A 274 16.35 -7.68 9.88
N VAL A 275 17.33 -7.05 9.22
CA VAL A 275 17.24 -6.73 7.79
C VAL A 275 17.12 -8.01 6.96
N HIS A 276 17.86 -9.06 7.32
CA HIS A 276 17.77 -10.36 6.67
C HIS A 276 16.36 -10.97 6.78
N ARG A 277 15.72 -10.88 7.96
CA ARG A 277 14.33 -11.32 8.15
C ARG A 277 13.34 -10.49 7.33
N LEU A 278 13.54 -9.18 7.23
CA LEU A 278 12.73 -8.32 6.37
C LEU A 278 12.89 -8.71 4.88
N THR A 279 14.13 -8.96 4.45
CA THR A 279 14.44 -9.47 3.11
C THR A 279 13.73 -10.80 2.84
N SER A 280 13.84 -11.77 3.75
CA SER A 280 13.15 -13.07 3.63
C SER A 280 11.65 -12.93 3.61
N ARG A 281 11.08 -12.08 4.47
CA ARG A 281 9.63 -11.82 4.48
C ARG A 281 9.17 -11.21 3.16
N ASN A 282 9.94 -10.29 2.58
CA ASN A 282 9.63 -9.70 1.28
C ASN A 282 9.62 -10.76 0.16
N TYR A 283 10.63 -11.63 0.12
CA TYR A 283 10.68 -12.74 -0.85
C TYR A 283 9.55 -13.75 -0.65
N ILE A 284 9.29 -14.18 0.59
CA ILE A 284 8.17 -15.10 0.91
C ILE A 284 6.85 -14.51 0.41
N GLN A 285 6.59 -13.24 0.70
CA GLN A 285 5.39 -12.56 0.21
C GLN A 285 5.31 -12.58 -1.32
N ASN A 286 6.41 -12.28 -2.01
CA ASN A 286 6.45 -12.31 -3.47
C ASN A 286 6.13 -13.71 -4.02
N LEU A 287 6.71 -14.76 -3.45
CA LEU A 287 6.47 -16.15 -3.82
C LEU A 287 5.02 -16.57 -3.56
N GLU A 288 4.46 -16.19 -2.40
CA GLU A 288 3.07 -16.45 -2.03
C GLU A 288 2.07 -15.70 -2.95
N LEU A 289 2.44 -14.50 -3.40
CA LEU A 289 1.62 -13.68 -4.27
C LEU A 289 1.47 -14.27 -5.69
N HIS A 290 2.57 -14.78 -6.27
CA HIS A 290 2.58 -15.33 -7.63
C HIS A 290 2.03 -16.75 -7.68
N ASP A 291 2.59 -17.67 -6.90
CA ASP A 291 2.08 -19.03 -6.77
C ASP A 291 2.61 -19.66 -5.48
N ALA A 292 1.85 -19.54 -4.40
CA ALA A 292 2.21 -20.14 -3.12
C ALA A 292 2.39 -21.66 -3.21
N LYS A 293 1.66 -22.36 -4.09
CA LYS A 293 1.70 -23.82 -4.15
C LYS A 293 2.94 -24.30 -4.90
N ALA A 294 3.24 -23.69 -6.04
CA ALA A 294 4.45 -24.00 -6.80
C ALA A 294 5.73 -23.62 -6.05
N ASN A 295 5.69 -22.54 -5.25
CA ASN A 295 6.85 -22.05 -4.50
C ASN A 295 6.92 -22.57 -3.06
N LYS A 296 6.16 -23.61 -2.70
CA LYS A 296 6.03 -24.10 -1.32
C LYS A 296 7.39 -24.39 -0.67
N ASP A 297 8.27 -25.11 -1.36
CA ASP A 297 9.55 -25.54 -0.80
C ASP A 297 10.47 -24.36 -0.48
N LYS A 298 10.54 -23.37 -1.39
CA LYS A 298 11.29 -22.11 -1.17
C LYS A 298 10.71 -21.30 -0.01
N ILE A 299 9.38 -21.21 0.09
CA ILE A 299 8.71 -20.50 1.19
C ILE A 299 9.03 -21.16 2.54
N VAL A 300 8.95 -22.49 2.61
CA VAL A 300 9.29 -23.25 3.81
C VAL A 300 10.76 -23.08 4.16
N GLU A 301 11.67 -23.17 3.17
CA GLU A 301 13.10 -22.99 3.39
C GLU A 301 13.42 -21.62 4.00
N LEU A 302 12.94 -20.53 3.37
CA LEU A 302 13.13 -19.17 3.88
C LEU A 302 12.48 -18.96 5.25
N GLY A 303 11.28 -19.53 5.45
CA GLY A 303 10.54 -19.45 6.71
C GLY A 303 11.29 -20.13 7.86
N ILE A 304 11.87 -21.30 7.60
CA ILE A 304 12.66 -22.07 8.56
C ILE A 304 13.99 -21.37 8.84
N GLU A 305 14.76 -21.03 7.80
CA GLU A 305 16.09 -20.42 7.94
C GLU A 305 16.07 -19.10 8.74
N TRP A 306 15.03 -18.29 8.52
CA TRP A 306 14.94 -16.95 9.14
C TRP A 306 13.94 -16.87 10.30
N GLY A 307 13.29 -17.97 10.68
CA GLY A 307 12.33 -18.02 11.80
C GLY A 307 11.07 -17.20 11.54
N LEU A 308 10.48 -17.35 10.36
CA LEU A 308 9.27 -16.64 9.94
C LEU A 308 8.08 -17.60 9.85
N VAL A 309 6.95 -17.16 10.41
CA VAL A 309 5.64 -17.77 10.15
C VAL A 309 5.20 -17.39 8.74
N THR A 310 4.83 -18.39 7.97
CA THR A 310 4.41 -18.30 6.57
C THR A 310 3.09 -19.05 6.39
N LYS A 311 2.56 -19.09 5.17
CA LYS A 311 1.43 -19.98 4.84
C LYS A 311 1.70 -21.47 5.15
N TYR A 312 2.96 -21.88 5.24
CA TYR A 312 3.36 -23.29 5.40
C TYR A 312 4.23 -23.56 6.65
N THR A 313 4.51 -22.56 7.48
CA THR A 313 5.31 -22.70 8.70
C THR A 313 4.55 -22.11 9.88
N SER A 314 4.68 -22.72 11.06
CA SER A 314 4.04 -22.27 12.29
C SER A 314 4.99 -22.43 13.47
N TYR A 315 4.75 -21.65 14.53
CA TYR A 315 5.41 -21.87 15.82
C TYR A 315 4.57 -22.84 16.65
N VAL A 316 5.24 -23.82 17.25
CA VAL A 316 4.64 -24.76 18.20
C VAL A 316 5.34 -24.58 19.53
N ALA A 317 4.57 -24.27 20.57
CA ALA A 317 5.07 -24.26 21.94
C ALA A 317 5.10 -25.70 22.45
N ILE A 318 6.25 -26.15 22.95
CA ILE A 318 6.42 -27.48 23.54
C ILE A 318 6.56 -27.29 25.05
N GLU A 319 5.65 -27.88 25.80
CA GLU A 319 5.73 -27.97 27.26
C GLU A 319 6.26 -29.36 27.63
N GLU A 320 7.46 -29.42 28.18
CA GLU A 320 8.03 -30.68 28.70
C GLU A 320 7.45 -30.96 30.10
N ARG A 321 6.81 -32.13 30.26
CA ARG A 321 6.33 -32.64 31.54
C ARG A 321 6.93 -33.99 31.83
N GLU A 322 7.28 -34.25 33.09
CA GLU A 322 7.82 -35.54 33.53
C GLU A 322 6.78 -36.68 33.49
N ALA A 323 5.48 -36.36 33.51
CA ALA A 323 4.38 -37.34 33.46
C ALA A 323 3.55 -37.22 32.17
N ALA A 324 3.39 -38.33 31.45
CA ALA A 324 2.62 -38.40 30.20
C ALA A 324 1.12 -38.21 30.46
N THR A 325 0.51 -37.16 29.90
CA THR A 325 -0.94 -36.94 29.94
C THR A 325 -1.56 -37.56 28.67
N THR A 326 -2.20 -38.72 28.78
CA THR A 326 -2.64 -39.53 27.61
C THR A 326 -4.06 -39.21 27.09
N SER A 327 -4.88 -38.42 27.81
CA SER A 327 -6.32 -38.38 27.51
C SER A 327 -6.74 -37.49 26.33
N HIS A 328 -5.94 -36.54 25.84
CA HIS A 328 -6.38 -35.62 24.78
C HIS A 328 -5.26 -35.13 23.82
N LEU A 329 -4.27 -35.98 23.49
CA LEU A 329 -3.18 -35.59 22.58
C LEU A 329 -3.51 -35.86 21.10
N GLN A 330 -3.50 -34.81 20.28
CA GLN A 330 -3.34 -34.96 18.82
C GLN A 330 -1.86 -35.05 18.48
N LYS A 331 -1.45 -36.12 17.77
CA LYS A 331 -0.10 -36.22 17.22
C LYS A 331 0.07 -35.22 16.07
N ILE A 332 0.93 -34.23 16.26
CA ILE A 332 1.38 -33.34 15.19
C ILE A 332 2.75 -33.85 14.73
N ASN A 333 2.87 -34.16 13.44
CA ASN A 333 4.14 -34.62 12.88
C ASN A 333 5.00 -33.39 12.51
N VAL A 334 5.98 -33.05 13.36
CA VAL A 334 6.91 -31.94 13.12
C VAL A 334 8.03 -32.44 12.20
N GLN A 335 8.03 -31.99 10.95
CA GLN A 335 9.01 -32.45 9.96
C GLN A 335 10.41 -31.86 10.17
N LYS A 336 10.51 -30.67 10.80
CA LYS A 336 11.79 -29.98 11.03
C LYS A 336 11.66 -29.06 12.24
N GLU A 337 12.47 -29.31 13.26
CA GLU A 337 12.54 -28.52 14.49
C GLU A 337 13.77 -27.60 14.46
N ILE A 338 13.62 -26.35 14.93
CA ILE A 338 14.74 -25.43 15.13
C ILE A 338 14.69 -24.90 16.56
N LYS A 339 15.81 -25.03 17.28
CA LYS A 339 16.00 -24.36 18.57
C LYS A 339 16.21 -22.86 18.34
N GLN A 340 15.29 -22.03 18.82
CA GLN A 340 15.46 -20.58 18.75
C GLN A 340 16.69 -20.15 19.56
N SER A 341 17.61 -19.40 18.93
CA SER A 341 18.52 -18.52 19.64
C SER A 341 17.82 -17.19 19.90
N ILE A 342 17.83 -16.71 21.15
CA ILE A 342 17.29 -15.40 21.51
C ILE A 342 18.25 -14.34 20.94
N TYR A 343 17.79 -13.60 19.93
CA TYR A 343 18.59 -12.54 19.31
C TYR A 343 18.40 -11.23 20.07
N ARG A 344 19.44 -10.77 20.77
CA ARG A 344 19.46 -9.45 21.43
C ARG A 344 19.90 -8.39 20.43
N TYR A 345 19.13 -7.32 20.30
CA TYR A 345 19.47 -6.18 19.46
C TYR A 345 20.07 -5.05 20.32
N SER A 346 21.20 -4.50 19.88
CA SER A 346 21.76 -3.28 20.44
C SER A 346 21.97 -2.26 19.32
N GLY A 347 21.13 -1.23 19.30
CA GLY A 347 21.29 -0.08 18.41
C GLY A 347 21.81 1.13 19.17
N ARG A 348 22.62 1.96 18.50
CA ARG A 348 23.07 3.27 18.99
C ARG A 348 22.35 4.35 18.17
N SER A 349 21.67 5.29 18.83
CA SER A 349 21.14 6.48 18.15
C SER A 349 22.27 7.50 17.88
N SER A 350 22.03 8.43 16.97
CA SER A 350 22.96 9.55 16.67
C SER A 350 23.23 10.47 17.87
N GLU A 351 22.45 10.34 18.95
CA GLU A 351 22.59 11.11 20.19
C GLU A 351 23.28 10.33 21.33
N GLY A 352 23.90 9.18 21.04
CA GLY A 352 24.76 8.48 21.99
C GLY A 352 24.04 7.61 23.04
N ASN A 353 22.70 7.57 23.04
CA ASN A 353 21.96 6.67 23.92
C ASN A 353 21.95 5.23 23.39
N ARG A 354 22.26 4.28 24.28
CA ARG A 354 22.18 2.83 24.04
C ARG A 354 20.75 2.35 24.34
N PHE A 355 20.07 1.78 23.34
CA PHE A 355 18.81 1.09 23.55
C PHE A 355 19.03 -0.43 23.54
N LEU A 356 18.53 -1.11 24.57
CA LEU A 356 18.37 -2.56 24.59
C LEU A 356 16.91 -2.85 24.24
N ALA A 357 16.67 -3.48 23.09
CA ALA A 357 15.36 -4.01 22.74
C ALA A 357 15.44 -5.55 22.81
N SER A 358 14.76 -6.15 23.79
CA SER A 358 14.31 -7.53 23.70
C SER A 358 13.05 -7.53 22.85
N ALA A 359 13.07 -8.26 21.73
CA ALA A 359 11.87 -8.46 20.94
C ALA A 359 11.02 -9.56 21.60
N ASP A 360 10.31 -9.21 22.67
CA ASP A 360 9.07 -9.92 23.02
C ASP A 360 8.01 -9.38 22.05
N LEU A 361 7.87 -10.07 20.92
CA LEU A 361 6.79 -9.83 19.96
C LEU A 361 5.51 -10.42 20.54
N ASP A 362 4.90 -9.72 21.49
CA ASP A 362 3.52 -9.95 21.88
C ASP A 362 2.58 -9.68 20.70
N GLY A 363 1.58 -10.55 20.58
CA GLY A 363 0.77 -10.82 19.39
C GLY A 363 -0.17 -9.72 18.89
N ASP A 364 -0.05 -8.47 19.31
CA ASP A 364 -1.06 -7.43 19.04
C ASP A 364 -0.73 -6.42 17.92
N LEU A 365 0.37 -6.60 17.19
CA LEU A 365 0.70 -5.76 16.01
C LEU A 365 0.17 -6.31 14.67
N TYR A 366 -0.70 -7.32 14.70
CA TYR A 366 -1.32 -7.94 13.51
C TYR A 366 -2.26 -7.02 12.71
N SER A 367 -2.45 -5.75 13.10
CA SER A 367 -3.37 -4.82 12.42
C SER A 367 -2.72 -3.64 11.69
N ARG A 368 -1.41 -3.37 11.81
CA ARG A 368 -0.81 -2.14 11.25
C ARG A 368 0.63 -2.29 10.73
N GLN A 369 0.81 -3.10 9.68
CA GLN A 369 1.75 -2.84 8.57
C GLN A 369 1.74 -4.08 7.67
N LEU A 370 0.64 -4.24 6.95
CA LEU A 370 0.58 -5.16 5.83
C LEU A 370 1.37 -4.55 4.68
N GLY A 371 2.65 -4.95 4.60
CA GLY A 371 3.49 -4.76 3.43
C GLY A 371 2.83 -5.37 2.19
N VAL A 372 2.16 -4.50 1.45
CA VAL A 372 1.76 -4.61 0.06
C VAL A 372 2.34 -3.36 -0.57
N TYR A 373 2.71 -3.41 -1.86
CA TYR A 373 3.06 -2.22 -2.64
C TYR A 373 2.15 -1.05 -2.25
N GLY A 374 2.73 -0.13 -1.50
CA GLY A 374 2.00 0.69 -0.58
C GLY A 374 2.93 1.81 -0.20
N SER A 375 2.85 2.86 -1.00
CA SER A 375 3.26 4.18 -0.63
C SER A 375 2.76 4.54 0.76
N SER A 376 3.69 4.54 1.71
CA SER A 376 3.43 5.10 3.03
C SER A 376 3.48 6.63 2.90
N SER A 377 2.33 7.27 2.76
CA SER A 377 2.17 8.68 3.13
C SER A 377 1.93 8.75 4.63
N LEU A 378 2.99 8.76 5.43
CA LEU A 378 2.95 9.19 6.84
C LEU A 378 4.05 10.25 6.96
N ALA A 379 3.66 11.50 6.78
CA ALA A 379 3.34 12.44 7.85
C ALA A 379 4.62 13.06 8.42
N ARG A 380 4.86 14.32 8.01
CA ARG A 380 5.80 15.23 8.67
C ARG A 380 5.32 15.48 10.09
N ASN A 381 6.28 15.48 11.01
CA ASN A 381 6.32 16.10 12.34
C ASN A 381 4.99 16.27 13.08
N GLU A 382 4.80 15.49 14.14
CA GLU A 382 4.42 16.02 15.45
C GLU A 382 4.73 14.96 16.52
N ILE A 383 5.71 15.28 17.35
CA ILE A 383 5.98 14.64 18.64
C ILE A 383 5.21 15.51 19.63
N ASP A 384 4.20 14.97 20.33
CA ASP A 384 4.11 15.05 21.79
C ASP A 384 2.88 14.34 22.42
N HIS A 385 3.20 13.66 23.52
CA HIS A 385 2.42 13.27 24.71
C HIS A 385 1.23 12.27 24.70
N VAL A 386 1.57 11.03 25.10
CA VAL A 386 1.16 10.30 26.33
C VAL A 386 -0.29 10.49 26.83
N LEU A 387 -1.06 9.40 26.71
CA LEU A 387 -2.31 9.12 27.43
C LEU A 387 -2.07 8.95 28.94
N LEU A 388 -2.87 9.63 29.76
CA LEU A 388 -3.18 9.21 31.13
C LEU A 388 -4.70 9.00 31.26
N ASP A 389 -5.00 8.11 32.19
CA ASP A 389 -6.19 7.28 32.33
C ASP A 389 -7.45 8.00 32.86
N GLY A 390 -8.61 7.41 32.54
CA GLY A 390 -9.92 7.43 33.20
C GLY A 390 -10.51 8.69 33.85
N ASN A 391 -11.61 9.21 33.28
CA ASN A 391 -12.94 9.15 33.90
C ASN A 391 -14.02 9.80 33.03
N GLU A 392 -15.11 9.06 32.80
CA GLU A 392 -16.41 9.60 32.41
C GLU A 392 -16.94 10.50 33.54
N ASP A 393 -17.24 11.76 33.23
CA ASP A 393 -18.58 12.34 33.36
C ASP A 393 -18.53 13.88 33.31
N ARG A 394 -19.62 14.46 32.80
CA ARG A 394 -20.11 15.83 33.04
C ARG A 394 -19.47 17.01 32.30
N LEU A 395 -20.26 17.53 31.36
CA LEU A 395 -20.88 18.87 31.33
C LEU A 395 -20.81 19.55 29.96
N GLN A 396 -22.01 20.02 29.58
CA GLN A 396 -22.35 20.74 28.36
C GLN A 396 -21.79 22.17 28.35
N SER A 397 -21.80 22.70 27.12
CA SER A 397 -22.24 24.04 26.74
C SER A 397 -21.24 25.20 26.74
N SER A 398 -21.39 26.00 25.67
CA SER A 398 -20.96 27.40 25.51
C SER A 398 -19.45 27.59 25.25
N LEU A 399 -18.94 28.49 24.41
CA LEU A 399 -19.50 29.62 23.67
C LEU A 399 -18.44 30.06 22.63
N PHE A 400 -18.87 30.95 21.75
CA PHE A 400 -18.18 31.58 20.63
C PHE A 400 -16.86 32.31 20.93
N SER A 401 -16.13 32.55 19.82
CA SER A 401 -15.39 33.77 19.44
C SER A 401 -13.88 33.88 19.72
N GLY A 402 -13.14 34.16 18.63
CA GLY A 402 -12.30 35.36 18.56
C GLY A 402 -10.81 35.22 18.88
N GLY A 403 -9.99 35.29 17.82
CA GLY A 403 -8.97 36.35 17.67
C GLY A 403 -7.71 36.32 18.53
N ASP A 404 -6.58 36.09 17.85
CA ASP A 404 -5.33 36.84 17.96
C ASP A 404 -4.60 36.98 19.31
N ALA A 405 -3.45 36.30 19.34
CA ALA A 405 -2.11 36.91 19.47
C ALA A 405 -1.36 36.91 20.82
N TYR A 406 -0.05 36.79 20.61
CA TYR A 406 1.11 37.22 21.38
C TYR A 406 1.81 36.28 22.36
N GLU A 407 3.06 36.02 21.98
CA GLU A 407 4.21 35.63 22.79
C GLU A 407 4.33 36.45 24.08
N SER A 408 4.73 35.77 25.15
CA SER A 408 5.94 36.05 25.94
C SER A 408 5.71 35.64 27.39
N LEU A 409 6.58 34.79 27.92
CA LEU A 409 7.34 35.05 29.15
C LEU A 409 8.18 33.81 29.50
N LYS A 410 9.49 34.05 29.53
CA LYS A 410 10.49 33.21 30.19
C LYS A 410 10.38 33.40 31.72
N GLU A 411 11.10 32.51 32.42
CA GLU A 411 11.74 32.66 33.73
C GLU A 411 11.04 32.10 34.98
N GLY A 412 11.87 31.39 35.77
CA GLY A 412 11.63 30.98 37.15
C GLY A 412 11.00 29.59 37.25
N GLY A 413 11.55 28.60 37.94
CA GLY A 413 12.54 28.61 39.00
C GLY A 413 12.25 27.36 39.83
N LEU A 414 13.29 26.59 40.11
CA LEU A 414 13.27 25.40 40.95
C LEU A 414 12.63 25.67 42.32
N GLN A 415 11.76 24.78 42.78
CA GLN A 415 11.63 24.48 44.21
C GLN A 415 11.26 23.00 44.41
N GLU A 416 12.22 22.25 44.95
CA GLU A 416 12.02 20.96 45.60
C GLU A 416 11.21 21.16 46.88
N GLU A 417 10.11 20.41 47.06
CA GLU A 417 9.58 20.11 48.38
C GLU A 417 9.52 18.59 48.59
N ARG A 418 10.37 18.13 49.51
CA ARG A 418 10.30 16.79 50.12
C ARG A 418 9.17 16.77 51.14
N LEU A 419 8.26 15.82 51.03
CA LEU A 419 7.52 15.29 52.17
C LEU A 419 7.61 13.77 52.23
N LEU A 420 7.89 13.33 53.45
CA LEU A 420 8.32 12.01 53.88
C LEU A 420 7.14 11.11 54.28
N LYS A 421 7.45 9.80 54.31
CA LYS A 421 6.83 8.66 55.04
C LYS A 421 5.75 7.84 54.33
N GLY A 422 6.02 6.54 54.23
CA GLY A 422 5.00 5.51 54.01
C GLY A 422 5.50 4.10 53.67
N SER A 423 6.26 3.47 54.57
CA SER A 423 6.36 2.02 54.82
C SER A 423 6.42 0.99 53.66
N GLU A 424 7.57 0.33 53.58
CA GLU A 424 7.83 -1.10 53.36
C GLU A 424 6.71 -2.02 52.82
N LYS A 425 7.01 -2.69 51.70
CA LYS A 425 7.10 -4.17 51.66
C LYS A 425 7.90 -4.65 50.45
N LYS A 426 9.04 -5.29 50.74
CA LYS A 426 9.91 -6.02 49.81
C LYS A 426 9.17 -7.21 49.21
N GLY A 427 9.03 -7.24 47.89
CA GLY A 427 8.69 -8.44 47.11
C GLY A 427 9.68 -8.61 45.97
N LYS A 428 10.73 -9.41 46.17
CA LYS A 428 11.63 -9.85 45.11
C LYS A 428 10.83 -10.72 44.12
N LYS A 429 10.61 -10.24 42.90
CA LYS A 429 10.43 -11.13 41.74
C LYS A 429 11.65 -10.97 40.83
N LYS A 430 12.48 -12.02 40.82
CA LYS A 430 13.42 -12.28 39.75
C LYS A 430 12.59 -12.66 38.52
N GLU A 431 12.53 -11.80 37.53
CA GLU A 431 12.21 -12.23 36.18
C GLU A 431 13.53 -12.44 35.43
N LYS A 432 13.85 -13.72 35.24
CA LYS A 432 14.61 -14.14 34.07
C LYS A 432 13.62 -14.16 32.91
N LYS A 433 13.87 -13.37 31.88
CA LYS A 433 13.70 -13.73 30.47
C LYS A 433 14.59 -12.81 29.64
#